data_AF-A0A1P8RIL2-F1
#
_entry.id   AF-A0A1P8RIL2-F1
#
_cell.length_a   1.000
_cell.length_b   1.000
_cell.length_c   1.000
_cell.angle_alpha   90.00
_cell.angle_beta   90.00
_cell.angle_gamma   90.00
#
_symmetry.space_group_name_H-M   'P 1'
#
loop_
_entity.id
_entity.type
_entity.pdbx_description
1 polymer ?
#
loop_
_entity_poly.entity_id
_entity_poly.type
_entity_poly.pdbx_seq_one_letter_code
_entity_poly.pdbx_strand_id
1 'polypeptide(L)'
;MNFDEFTGEIQHRLELPDTGRTVRAIRATLMTLGERIPDGAARDLAASLPIEIKWYMTGAVEEHGQRFDWQEFLSRVSDREGDRTDRSEAAYHSRVIVDLVAAQVPPSDFEQLRNQLPESGDDENWGKLFEVVDSGGWGDAQEAQTGGGPQPVAGPGADSESAGADDETEE
;
A
#
# COMPACT_ATOMS: atom_id res chain seq x y z
N MET A 1 5.70 2.00 13.41
CA MET A 1 6.65 1.39 12.47
C MET A 1 7.88 2.26 12.39
N ASN A 2 9.08 1.67 12.32
CA ASN A 2 10.34 2.38 12.02
C ASN A 2 10.73 2.22 10.53
N PHE A 3 11.85 2.82 10.11
CA PHE A 3 12.29 2.79 8.72
C PHE A 3 12.59 1.37 8.19
N ASP A 4 13.26 0.54 8.99
CA ASP A 4 13.63 -0.82 8.61
C ASP A 4 12.38 -1.71 8.45
N GLU A 5 11.42 -1.58 9.37
CA GLU A 5 10.13 -2.26 9.26
C GLU A 5 9.38 -1.79 8.01
N PHE A 6 9.29 -0.49 7.77
CA PHE A 6 8.59 0.08 6.60
C PHE A 6 9.21 -0.42 5.29
N THR A 7 10.54 -0.37 5.21
CA THR A 7 11.27 -0.82 4.02
C THR A 7 11.17 -2.33 3.85
N GLY A 8 11.26 -3.10 4.94
CA GLY A 8 11.12 -4.56 4.91
C GLY A 8 9.73 -5.00 4.44
N GLU A 9 8.67 -4.33 4.89
CA GLU A 9 7.30 -4.59 4.46
C GLU A 9 7.12 -4.32 2.96
N ILE A 10 7.58 -3.17 2.45
CA ILE A 10 7.52 -2.88 1.01
C ILE A 10 8.36 -3.88 0.21
N GLN A 11 9.55 -4.24 0.70
CA GLN A 11 10.40 -5.21 0.02
C GLN A 11 9.70 -6.57 -0.09
N HIS A 12 9.03 -7.01 0.97
CA HIS A 12 8.29 -8.25 1.00
C HIS A 12 7.11 -8.22 0.02
N ARG A 13 6.29 -7.17 0.08
CA ARG A 13 5.13 -7.00 -0.82
C ARG A 13 5.55 -6.96 -2.29
N LEU A 14 6.58 -6.20 -2.62
CA LEU A 14 7.04 -6.05 -4.00
C LEU A 14 7.98 -7.18 -4.47
N GLU A 15 8.28 -8.15 -3.61
CA GLU A 15 9.23 -9.25 -3.88
C GLU A 15 10.57 -8.75 -4.45
N LEU A 16 11.04 -7.59 -3.97
CA LEU A 16 12.23 -6.95 -4.53
C LEU A 16 13.51 -7.66 -4.08
N PRO A 17 14.51 -7.77 -4.99
CA PRO A 17 15.71 -8.57 -4.77
C PRO A 17 16.61 -8.02 -3.66
N ASP A 18 16.55 -6.71 -3.40
CA ASP A 18 17.42 -6.06 -2.44
C ASP A 18 16.79 -4.77 -1.88
N THR A 19 17.19 -4.44 -0.66
CA THR A 19 16.77 -3.23 0.06
C THR A 19 17.10 -1.95 -0.71
N GLY A 20 18.18 -1.94 -1.49
CA GLY A 20 18.56 -0.78 -2.31
C GLY A 20 17.51 -0.47 -3.38
N ARG A 21 16.97 -1.49 -4.07
CA ARG A 21 15.86 -1.33 -5.02
C ARG A 21 14.60 -0.87 -4.31
N THR A 22 14.30 -1.42 -3.14
CA THR A 22 13.14 -1.01 -2.33
C THR A 22 13.20 0.46 -1.93
N VAL A 23 14.33 0.92 -1.38
CA VAL A 23 14.50 2.32 -0.97
C VAL A 23 14.41 3.26 -2.17
N ARG A 24 14.91 2.86 -3.35
CA ARG A 24 14.74 3.65 -4.59
C ARG A 24 13.28 3.78 -4.98
N ALA A 25 12.50 2.70 -4.95
CA ALA A 25 11.07 2.73 -5.26
C ALA A 25 10.28 3.61 -4.29
N ILE A 26 10.53 3.46 -2.97
CA ILE A 26 9.93 4.30 -1.93
C ILE A 26 10.25 5.77 -2.17
N ARG A 27 11.54 6.11 -2.33
CA ARG A 27 11.97 7.48 -2.56
C ARG A 27 11.36 8.06 -3.83
N ALA A 28 11.43 7.33 -4.94
CA ALA A 28 10.91 7.78 -6.23
C ALA A 28 9.41 8.09 -6.14
N THR A 29 8.63 7.17 -5.56
CA THR A 29 7.17 7.34 -5.38
C THR A 29 6.86 8.54 -4.50
N LEU A 30 7.45 8.60 -3.29
CA LEU A 30 7.09 9.59 -2.28
C LEU A 30 7.56 11.00 -2.62
N MET A 31 8.74 11.15 -3.24
CA MET A 31 9.20 12.45 -3.75
C MET A 31 8.28 12.94 -4.86
N THR A 32 7.94 12.09 -5.83
CA THR A 32 7.05 12.47 -6.93
C THR A 32 5.65 12.82 -6.41
N LEU A 33 5.14 12.10 -5.41
CA LEU A 33 3.86 12.43 -4.80
C LEU A 33 3.92 13.76 -4.04
N GLY A 34 5.01 14.01 -3.31
CA GLY A 34 5.25 15.28 -2.62
C GLY A 34 5.33 16.47 -3.58
N GLU A 35 5.91 16.31 -4.77
CA GLU A 35 5.89 17.34 -5.82
C GLU A 35 4.48 17.67 -6.30
N ARG A 36 3.61 16.66 -6.42
CA ARG A 36 2.24 16.82 -6.95
C ARG A 36 1.32 17.59 -6.01
N ILE A 37 1.45 17.36 -4.70
CA ILE A 37 0.52 17.88 -3.70
C ILE A 37 1.06 19.14 -3.01
N PRO A 38 0.19 19.99 -2.44
CA PRO A 38 0.63 21.14 -1.66
C PRO A 38 1.52 20.73 -0.48
N ASP A 39 2.50 21.56 -0.16
CA ASP A 39 3.47 21.35 0.92
C ASP A 39 2.82 21.06 2.29
N GLY A 40 1.70 21.74 2.61
CA GLY A 40 0.92 21.45 3.81
C GLY A 40 0.35 20.03 3.84
N ALA A 41 -0.30 19.60 2.74
CA ALA A 41 -0.85 18.25 2.62
C ALA A 41 0.25 17.18 2.66
N ALA A 42 1.41 17.45 2.06
CA ALA A 42 2.56 16.55 2.14
C ALA A 42 3.05 16.38 3.59
N ARG A 43 3.12 17.47 4.36
CA ARG A 43 3.53 17.40 5.78
C ARG A 43 2.52 16.68 6.66
N ASP A 44 1.23 16.91 6.44
CA ASP A 44 0.14 16.29 7.18
C ASP A 44 0.15 14.78 6.94
N LEU A 45 0.13 14.36 5.67
CA LEU A 45 0.22 12.95 5.29
C LEU A 45 1.48 12.27 5.84
N ALA A 46 2.63 12.95 5.80
CA ALA A 46 3.89 12.39 6.27
C ALA A 46 4.08 12.44 7.80
N ALA A 47 3.15 13.01 8.56
CA ALA A 47 3.32 13.27 10.00
C ALA A 47 3.47 11.99 10.83
N SER A 48 2.82 10.90 10.41
CA SER A 48 2.83 9.60 11.09
C SER A 48 3.87 8.62 10.54
N LEU A 49 4.59 9.01 9.48
CA LEU A 49 5.59 8.16 8.84
C LEU A 49 6.94 8.21 9.59
N PRO A 50 7.79 7.17 9.47
CA PRO A 50 9.16 7.22 9.97
C PRO A 50 9.92 8.43 9.41
N ILE A 51 10.86 8.98 10.18
CA ILE A 51 11.50 10.27 9.87
C ILE A 51 12.16 10.32 8.48
N GLU A 52 12.80 9.22 8.07
CA GLU A 52 13.43 9.07 6.75
C GLU A 52 12.38 9.03 5.63
N ILE A 53 11.26 8.34 5.87
CA ILE A 53 10.15 8.22 4.92
C ILE A 53 9.46 9.57 4.76
N LYS A 54 9.22 10.27 5.88
CA LYS A 54 8.67 11.61 5.91
C LYS A 54 9.54 12.59 5.11
N TRP A 55 10.86 12.46 5.22
CA TRP A 55 11.79 13.35 4.52
C TRP A 55 11.62 13.27 2.99
N TYR A 56 11.33 12.08 2.43
CA TYR A 56 11.11 11.94 0.98
C TYR A 56 9.89 12.70 0.46
N MET A 57 8.84 12.89 1.27
CA MET A 57 7.67 13.66 0.87
C MET A 57 7.82 15.16 1.13
N THR A 58 8.85 15.57 1.88
CA THR A 58 8.98 16.94 2.40
C THR A 58 10.37 17.49 2.10
N GLY A 59 11.34 17.28 2.98
CA GLY A 59 12.67 17.88 2.87
C GLY A 59 13.48 17.48 1.63
N ALA A 60 13.11 16.42 0.92
CA ALA A 60 13.69 16.02 -0.35
C ALA A 60 13.05 16.72 -1.57
N VAL A 61 11.88 17.34 -1.40
CA VAL A 61 11.09 17.96 -2.47
C VAL A 61 11.43 19.45 -2.54
N GLU A 62 11.90 19.91 -3.70
CA GLU A 62 12.26 21.32 -3.91
C GLU A 62 11.02 22.20 -4.17
N GLU A 63 10.06 21.68 -4.94
CA GLU A 63 8.85 22.41 -5.33
C GLU A 63 7.60 21.51 -5.18
N HIS A 64 6.68 21.97 -4.35
CA HIS A 64 5.38 21.35 -4.08
C HIS A 64 4.25 21.96 -4.91
N GLY A 65 3.15 21.21 -5.07
CA GLY A 65 1.94 21.68 -5.75
C GLY A 65 2.08 21.80 -7.27
N GLN A 66 3.05 21.10 -7.86
CA GLN A 66 3.17 20.98 -9.31
C GLN A 66 1.94 20.29 -9.88
N ARG A 67 1.55 20.66 -11.12
CA ARG A 67 0.44 20.02 -11.83
C ARG A 67 0.97 19.07 -12.88
N PHE A 68 0.65 17.80 -12.70
CA PHE A 68 0.89 16.75 -13.68
C PHE A 68 -0.07 15.59 -13.44
N ASP A 69 -0.31 14.80 -14.49
CA ASP A 69 -1.24 13.68 -14.47
C ASP A 69 -0.56 12.37 -14.03
N TRP A 70 -1.36 11.30 -13.98
CA TRP A 70 -0.89 9.96 -13.67
C TRP A 70 0.25 9.47 -14.59
N GLN A 71 0.24 9.79 -15.88
CA GLN A 71 1.25 9.30 -16.83
C GLN A 71 2.60 9.99 -16.64
N GLU A 72 2.58 11.29 -16.37
CA GLU A 72 3.77 12.05 -16.02
C GLU A 72 4.31 11.62 -14.66
N PHE A 73 3.45 11.35 -13.67
CA PHE A 73 3.86 10.74 -12.41
C PHE A 73 4.65 9.44 -12.64
N LEU A 74 4.11 8.52 -13.45
CA LEU A 74 4.79 7.25 -13.74
C LEU A 74 6.13 7.44 -14.48
N SER A 75 6.19 8.41 -15.39
CA SER A 75 7.44 8.73 -16.10
C SER A 75 8.51 9.19 -15.11
N ARG A 76 8.17 10.11 -14.21
CA ARG A 76 9.09 10.58 -13.17
C ARG A 76 9.52 9.50 -12.19
N VAL A 77 8.60 8.64 -11.75
CA VAL A 77 8.92 7.54 -10.84
C VAL A 77 9.85 6.53 -11.52
N SER A 78 9.53 6.12 -12.75
CA SER A 78 10.38 5.22 -13.55
C SER A 78 11.78 5.80 -13.74
N ASP A 79 11.90 7.07 -14.13
CA ASP A 79 13.19 7.74 -14.30
C ASP A 79 14.01 7.81 -13.00
N ARG A 80 13.34 8.02 -11.86
CA ARG A 80 13.97 8.09 -10.52
C ARG A 80 14.38 6.74 -9.95
N GLU A 81 13.66 5.68 -10.29
CA GLU A 81 14.03 4.31 -9.95
C GLU A 81 15.21 3.80 -10.80
N GLY A 82 15.25 4.22 -12.08
CA GLY A 82 16.33 3.99 -13.03
C GLY A 82 15.96 3.04 -14.18
N ASP A 83 16.90 2.86 -15.12
CA ASP A 83 16.72 2.20 -16.44
C ASP A 83 16.12 0.77 -16.44
N ARG A 84 16.00 0.13 -15.27
CA ARG A 84 15.43 -1.22 -15.13
C ARG A 84 13.98 -1.24 -14.64
N THR A 85 13.37 -0.09 -14.40
CA THR A 85 11.98 0.01 -13.97
C THR A 85 11.17 0.65 -15.09
N ASP A 86 10.26 -0.09 -15.71
CA ASP A 86 9.32 0.48 -16.68
C ASP A 86 8.11 1.14 -15.99
N ARG A 87 7.25 1.84 -16.77
CA ARG A 87 6.08 2.54 -16.21
C ARG A 87 5.07 1.60 -15.55
N SER A 88 4.97 0.35 -16.00
CA SER A 88 4.05 -0.64 -15.42
C SER A 88 4.56 -1.10 -14.06
N GLU A 89 5.87 -1.36 -13.95
CA GLU A 89 6.52 -1.63 -12.65
C GLU A 89 6.40 -0.41 -11.72
N ALA A 90 6.68 0.80 -12.20
CA ALA A 90 6.54 2.03 -11.41
C ALA A 90 5.11 2.23 -10.89
N ALA A 91 4.10 1.92 -11.71
CA ALA A 91 2.70 1.98 -11.31
C ALA A 91 2.41 0.99 -10.19
N TYR A 92 2.87 -0.25 -10.34
CA TYR A 92 2.71 -1.29 -9.34
C TYR A 92 3.39 -0.93 -8.03
N HIS A 93 4.67 -0.53 -8.07
CA HIS A 93 5.42 -0.08 -6.89
C HIS A 93 4.69 1.05 -6.18
N SER A 94 4.27 2.08 -6.92
CA SER A 94 3.61 3.26 -6.37
C SER A 94 2.33 2.91 -5.62
N ARG A 95 1.51 2.02 -6.17
CA ARG A 95 0.25 1.58 -5.53
C ARG A 95 0.49 0.84 -4.22
N VAL A 96 1.47 -0.06 -4.20
CA VAL A 96 1.82 -0.83 -2.99
C VAL A 96 2.42 0.06 -1.91
N ILE A 97 3.25 1.03 -2.30
CA ILE A 97 3.82 2.00 -1.38
C ILE A 97 2.72 2.90 -0.80
N VAL A 98 1.80 3.40 -1.64
CA VAL A 98 0.68 4.22 -1.19
C VAL A 98 -0.30 3.44 -0.32
N ASP A 99 -0.49 2.15 -0.59
CA ASP A 99 -1.27 1.26 0.28
C ASP A 99 -0.68 1.16 1.68
N LEU A 100 0.63 0.92 1.79
CA LEU A 100 1.27 0.89 3.10
C LEU A 100 1.20 2.26 3.80
N VAL A 101 1.38 3.36 3.06
CA VAL A 101 1.20 4.71 3.61
C VAL A 101 -0.21 4.88 4.16
N ALA A 102 -1.24 4.48 3.42
CA ALA A 102 -2.65 4.55 3.85
C ALA A 102 -2.87 3.83 5.18
N ALA A 103 -2.21 2.70 5.40
CA ALA A 103 -2.29 1.93 6.65
C ALA A 103 -1.54 2.57 7.83
N GLN A 104 -0.59 3.48 7.58
CA GLN A 104 0.21 4.14 8.63
C GLN A 104 -0.32 5.51 9.04
N VAL A 105 -1.14 6.15 8.20
CA VAL A 105 -1.60 7.52 8.41
C VAL A 105 -3.05 7.56 8.91
N PRO A 106 -3.49 8.65 9.58
CA PRO A 106 -4.89 8.85 9.90
C PRO A 106 -5.77 8.83 8.64
N PRO A 107 -6.98 8.23 8.70
CA PRO A 107 -7.88 8.20 7.54
C PRO A 107 -8.19 9.57 6.93
N SER A 108 -8.28 10.61 7.77
CA SER A 108 -8.51 12.00 7.34
C SER A 108 -7.39 12.53 6.45
N ASP A 109 -6.14 12.17 6.73
CA ASP A 109 -4.97 12.68 6.03
C ASP A 109 -4.86 11.97 4.66
N PHE A 110 -5.23 10.69 4.62
CA PHE A 110 -5.34 9.94 3.37
C PHE A 110 -6.51 10.42 2.50
N GLU A 111 -7.67 10.75 3.10
CA GLU A 111 -8.79 11.36 2.38
C GLU A 111 -8.39 12.74 1.82
N GLN A 112 -7.65 13.53 2.59
CA GLN A 112 -7.12 14.80 2.11
C GLN A 112 -6.20 14.63 0.91
N LEU A 113 -5.33 13.60 0.90
CA LEU A 113 -4.52 13.24 -0.26
C LEU A 113 -5.38 12.97 -1.49
N ARG A 114 -6.42 12.12 -1.39
CA ARG A 114 -7.33 11.82 -2.51
C ARG A 114 -7.97 13.09 -3.08
N ASN A 115 -8.39 13.99 -2.21
CA ASN A 115 -9.00 15.27 -2.61
C ASN A 115 -8.03 16.19 -3.38
N GLN A 116 -6.72 15.98 -3.33
CA GLN A 116 -5.74 16.73 -4.13
C GLN A 116 -5.51 16.15 -5.54
N LEU A 117 -6.01 14.95 -5.82
CA LEU A 117 -5.65 14.15 -6.98
C LEU A 117 -6.92 13.80 -7.81
N PRO A 118 -7.15 14.47 -8.96
CA PRO A 118 -8.33 14.22 -9.79
C PRO A 118 -8.37 12.78 -10.32
N GLU A 119 -9.36 12.00 -9.89
CA GLU A 119 -9.40 10.56 -10.17
C GLU A 119 -10.01 10.18 -11.53
N SER A 120 -10.84 11.04 -12.11
CA SER A 120 -11.56 10.76 -13.37
C SER A 120 -10.59 10.52 -14.54
N GLY A 121 -10.92 9.54 -15.38
CA GLY A 121 -10.09 9.15 -16.53
C GLY A 121 -10.01 10.21 -17.63
N ASP A 122 -11.00 11.09 -17.72
CA ASP A 122 -11.02 12.24 -18.63
C ASP A 122 -10.24 13.46 -18.10
N ASP A 123 -9.81 13.43 -16.83
CA ASP A 123 -9.02 14.48 -16.18
C ASP A 123 -7.55 14.06 -16.08
N GLU A 124 -7.12 13.57 -14.92
CA GLU A 124 -5.73 13.22 -14.62
C GLU A 124 -5.54 11.74 -14.25
N ASN A 125 -6.65 10.98 -14.13
CA ASN A 125 -6.68 9.53 -13.93
C ASN A 125 -5.94 9.03 -12.67
N TRP A 126 -5.93 9.82 -11.58
CA TRP A 126 -5.25 9.45 -10.34
C TRP A 126 -5.90 8.32 -9.55
N GLY A 127 -7.14 7.93 -9.88
CA GLY A 127 -7.78 6.76 -9.26
C GLY A 127 -6.94 5.49 -9.43
N LYS A 128 -6.08 5.46 -10.46
CA LYS A 128 -5.08 4.39 -10.68
C LYS A 128 -4.07 4.22 -9.56
N LEU A 129 -3.76 5.26 -8.80
CA LEU A 129 -2.84 5.16 -7.66
C LEU A 129 -3.49 4.41 -6.48
N PHE A 130 -4.81 4.49 -6.34
CA PHE A 130 -5.54 3.99 -5.18
C PHE A 130 -6.12 2.59 -5.36
N GLU A 131 -5.95 1.97 -6.54
CA GLU A 131 -6.55 0.66 -6.88
C GLU A 131 -6.30 -0.43 -5.82
N VAL A 132 -5.10 -0.50 -5.23
CA VAL A 132 -4.80 -1.48 -4.17
C VAL A 132 -5.57 -1.17 -2.90
N VAL A 133 -5.59 0.10 -2.47
CA VAL A 133 -6.34 0.53 -1.28
C VAL A 133 -7.84 0.30 -1.46
N ASP A 134 -8.38 0.61 -2.64
CA ASP A 134 -9.80 0.43 -2.96
C ASP A 134 -10.21 -1.05 -3.01
N SER A 135 -9.26 -1.95 -3.26
CA SER A 135 -9.48 -3.40 -3.23
C SER A 135 -9.44 -4.03 -1.83
N GLY A 136 -9.29 -3.24 -0.76
CA GLY A 136 -9.14 -3.73 0.63
C GLY A 136 -7.70 -3.74 1.13
N GLY A 137 -6.76 -3.31 0.28
CA GLY A 137 -5.34 -3.28 0.57
C GLY A 137 -4.62 -4.59 0.25
N TRP A 138 -3.30 -4.60 0.48
CA TRP A 138 -2.43 -5.72 0.08
C TRP A 138 -2.86 -7.09 0.62
N GLY A 139 -3.40 -7.16 1.85
CA GLY A 139 -3.81 -8.42 2.50
C GLY A 139 -4.92 -9.15 1.76
N ASP A 140 -6.03 -8.46 1.48
CA ASP A 140 -7.18 -9.01 0.74
C ASP A 140 -6.82 -9.33 -0.72
N ALA A 141 -5.95 -8.52 -1.33
CA ALA A 141 -5.48 -8.76 -2.70
C ALA A 141 -4.70 -10.08 -2.82
N GLN A 142 -3.89 -10.45 -1.82
CA GLN A 142 -3.12 -11.70 -1.82
C GLN A 142 -4.01 -12.92 -1.53
N GLU A 143 -5.06 -12.77 -0.72
CA GLU A 143 -6.08 -13.82 -0.51
C GLU A 143 -6.89 -14.10 -1.79
N ALA A 144 -7.22 -13.06 -2.56
CA ALA A 144 -7.90 -13.20 -3.85
C ALA A 144 -7.04 -13.92 -4.92
N GLN A 145 -5.71 -13.73 -4.88
CA GLN A 145 -4.77 -14.32 -5.84
C GLN A 145 -4.36 -15.77 -5.50
N THR A 146 -4.49 -16.17 -4.23
CA THR A 146 -4.07 -17.51 -3.77
C THR A 146 -5.19 -18.56 -3.79
N GLY A 147 -6.43 -18.20 -4.11
CA GLY A 147 -7.55 -19.15 -4.18
C GLY A 147 -7.78 -19.92 -2.87
N GLY A 148 -7.34 -19.37 -1.75
CA GLY A 148 -7.49 -19.95 -0.43
C GLY A 148 -8.79 -19.51 0.20
N GLY A 149 -9.85 -20.32 0.05
CA GLY A 149 -11.03 -20.17 0.91
C GLY A 149 -10.66 -20.24 2.40
N PRO A 150 -11.51 -19.73 3.30
CA PRO A 150 -11.21 -19.62 4.72
C PRO A 150 -10.77 -20.98 5.29
N GLN A 151 -9.52 -21.07 5.76
CA GLN A 151 -9.09 -22.20 6.57
C GLN A 151 -9.80 -22.12 7.92
N PRO A 152 -10.65 -23.10 8.29
CA PRO A 152 -11.22 -23.12 9.62
C PRO A 152 -10.08 -23.30 10.61
N VAL A 153 -9.92 -22.31 11.49
CA VAL A 153 -9.07 -22.40 12.68
C VAL A 153 -9.54 -23.60 13.49
N ALA A 154 -8.73 -24.66 13.51
CA ALA A 154 -8.88 -25.76 14.44
C ALA A 154 -8.41 -25.28 15.81
N GLY A 155 -9.35 -24.83 16.64
CA GLY A 155 -9.13 -24.62 18.07
C GLY A 155 -8.82 -25.94 18.81
N PRO A 156 -8.12 -25.89 19.95
CA PRO A 156 -7.70 -27.07 20.69
C PRO A 156 -8.89 -27.70 21.43
N GLY A 157 -8.80 -29.02 21.65
CA GLY A 157 -9.93 -29.91 21.92
C GLY A 157 -10.52 -29.94 23.33
N ALA A 158 -11.03 -31.13 23.67
CA ALA A 158 -11.84 -31.54 24.84
C ALA A 158 -13.36 -31.45 24.55
N ASP A 159 -14.23 -32.41 24.84
CA ASP A 159 -14.19 -33.53 25.77
C ASP A 159 -15.11 -34.67 25.31
N SER A 160 -14.82 -35.85 25.86
CA SER A 160 -15.65 -37.05 25.86
C SER A 160 -17.07 -36.79 26.38
N GLU A 161 -18.08 -37.37 25.74
CA GLU A 161 -19.30 -37.83 26.44
C GLU A 161 -19.99 -38.93 25.62
N SER A 162 -19.67 -40.18 25.95
CA SER A 162 -20.42 -41.36 25.52
C SER A 162 -21.64 -41.53 26.42
N ALA A 163 -22.76 -40.96 26.02
CA ALA A 163 -24.08 -41.27 26.59
C ALA A 163 -24.72 -42.38 25.73
N GLY A 164 -24.59 -43.63 26.18
CA GLY A 164 -25.42 -44.73 25.72
C GLY A 164 -26.56 -44.92 26.71
N ALA A 165 -27.74 -44.44 26.34
CA ALA A 165 -28.99 -44.79 27.02
C ALA A 165 -29.87 -45.55 26.02
N ASP A 166 -30.28 -46.71 26.50
CA ASP A 166 -31.49 -47.51 26.24
C ASP A 166 -32.38 -47.11 25.04
N ASP A 167 -32.65 -48.11 24.18
CA ASP A 167 -33.99 -48.26 23.58
C ASP A 167 -34.37 -49.74 23.53
N GLU A 168 -35.57 -49.99 24.03
CA GLU A 168 -36.36 -51.22 24.08
C GLU A 168 -36.71 -51.62 22.61
N THR A 169 -37.14 -52.81 22.19
CA THR A 169 -38.27 -53.66 22.56
C THR A 169 -38.41 -54.72 21.43
N GLU A 170 -38.90 -55.93 21.77
CA GLU A 170 -39.79 -56.82 20.96
C GLU A 170 -39.31 -57.33 19.56
N GLU A 171 -39.36 -58.61 19.16
CA GLU A 171 -40.07 -59.86 19.55
C GLU A 171 -39.19 -61.10 19.29
#